data_AF-A0A840FZ29-F1
#
_entry.id   AF-A0A840FZ29-F1
#
_cell.length_a   1.000
_cell.length_b   1.000
_cell.length_c   1.000
_cell.angle_alpha   90.00
_cell.angle_beta   90.00
_cell.angle_gamma   90.00
#
_symmetry.space_group_name_H-M   'P 1'
#
loop_
_entity.id
_entity.type
_entity.pdbx_description
1 polymer ?
#
loop_
_entity_poly.entity_id
_entity_poly.type
_entity_poly.pdbx_seq_one_letter_code
_entity_poly.pdbx_strand_id
1 'polypeptide(L)'
;MSRAMILDFFASRSAHPLDDPAELRRVIAALPPDNPFKAVDEVFGWLESLQQADDVRVDRRFEAVRALDDAAQPHLRRLARDYLQSSRLSKNDERRLWSANHAYWEAAGSLYARCLRIAAADARSSGAEAFRNSATLASARLVAARGMQAKWFQFRYAAVPAAVWRELGGTYLAAEAAGVAQKPVQLYPQEPATTTVSALYLQSLALYSSSADSLSPLEIELADRLLGRFLAGFDFSPTPRADSVYWVDAGNGGAPMRLARDPQALMPTLRFFSGGASAPTIEALISQVERGDLPADLKLGAQFPPRVLLPVLQHLALYWAPKPPMREHPRHAVRTRVAVLNGFDNGFSIFAGELARLGRENEAESWVIENVSLGGFGAVVDAARGEWLKVGALLALQPAGGDNWLLGVVGRCARDASERPLVGIRTLARYPLSVQLRPRASGLAAINGIPGIWLREGGNEDEARFLLPPATFNLRETLEFFSNGGRWLLSPVELEESGEDFELARYRLRYDA
;
A
#
# COMPACT_ATOMS: atom_id res chain seq x y z
N MET A 1 33.56 0.37 -7.48
CA MET A 1 34.15 0.83 -8.76
C MET A 1 33.26 1.94 -9.32
N SER A 2 33.76 2.93 -10.06
CA SER A 2 32.89 3.93 -10.71
C SER A 2 32.18 3.34 -11.92
N ARG A 3 31.00 3.86 -12.28
CA ARG A 3 30.19 3.43 -13.45
C ARG A 3 30.98 3.44 -14.77
N ALA A 4 31.98 4.32 -14.87
CA ALA A 4 32.92 4.38 -16.00
C ALA A 4 33.90 3.19 -16.05
N MET A 5 34.37 2.68 -14.90
CA MET A 5 35.27 1.52 -14.86
C MET A 5 34.59 0.19 -15.20
N ILE A 6 33.28 0.08 -14.98
CA ILE A 6 32.53 -1.13 -15.38
C ILE A 6 32.47 -1.20 -16.91
N LEU A 7 32.25 -0.08 -17.60
CA LEU A 7 32.19 -0.01 -19.06
C LEU A 7 33.57 -0.23 -19.73
N ASP A 8 34.65 0.28 -19.15
CA ASP A 8 36.02 0.07 -19.68
C ASP A 8 36.52 -1.37 -19.55
N PHE A 9 35.91 -2.19 -18.68
CA PHE A 9 36.27 -3.61 -18.52
C PHE A 9 35.77 -4.49 -19.69
N PHE A 10 34.80 -4.01 -20.49
CA PHE A 10 34.17 -4.78 -21.58
C PHE A 10 34.85 -4.58 -22.96
N ALA A 11 35.97 -3.86 -23.02
CA ALA A 11 36.66 -3.52 -24.27
C ALA A 11 37.51 -4.66 -24.89
N SER A 12 37.49 -5.88 -24.33
CA SER A 12 38.17 -7.04 -24.95
C SER A 12 37.30 -8.30 -24.87
N ARG A 13 37.31 -9.10 -25.95
CA ARG A 13 36.55 -10.36 -26.15
C ARG A 13 36.94 -11.49 -25.17
N SER A 14 36.92 -11.24 -23.86
CA SER A 14 37.03 -12.26 -22.82
C SER A 14 35.68 -12.40 -22.12
N ALA A 15 35.29 -13.63 -21.81
CA ALA A 15 34.01 -14.00 -21.18
C ALA A 15 33.58 -13.04 -20.05
N HIS A 16 32.27 -12.87 -19.87
CA HIS A 16 31.72 -11.97 -18.85
C HIS A 16 32.33 -12.25 -17.46
N PRO A 17 32.80 -11.24 -16.70
CA PRO A 17 33.54 -11.46 -15.44
C PRO A 17 32.81 -12.34 -14.42
N LEU A 18 31.49 -12.20 -14.33
CA LEU A 18 30.65 -12.99 -13.41
C LEU A 18 30.44 -14.46 -13.83
N ASP A 19 31.01 -14.90 -14.96
CA ASP A 19 31.07 -16.33 -15.31
C ASP A 19 32.12 -17.07 -14.45
N ASP A 20 33.12 -16.36 -13.90
CA ASP A 20 34.07 -16.89 -12.93
C ASP A 20 33.49 -16.81 -11.48
N PRO A 21 33.27 -17.96 -10.80
CA PRO A 21 32.80 -17.97 -9.41
C PRO A 21 33.71 -17.25 -8.41
N ALA A 22 35.02 -17.19 -8.65
CA ALA A 22 35.95 -16.46 -7.77
C ALA A 22 35.72 -14.95 -7.88
N GLU A 23 35.54 -14.47 -9.11
CA GLU A 23 35.26 -13.07 -9.40
C GLU A 23 33.88 -12.65 -8.87
N LEU A 24 32.85 -13.49 -9.03
CA LEU A 24 31.53 -13.26 -8.43
C LEU A 24 31.61 -13.10 -6.90
N ARG A 25 32.38 -13.96 -6.21
CA ARG A 25 32.59 -13.84 -4.76
C ARG A 25 33.32 -12.56 -4.40
N ARG A 26 34.34 -12.18 -5.18
CA ARG A 26 35.09 -10.93 -4.98
C ARG A 26 34.19 -9.70 -5.13
N VAL A 27 33.33 -9.69 -6.13
CA VAL A 27 32.34 -8.62 -6.37
C VAL A 27 31.38 -8.50 -5.19
N ILE A 28 30.79 -9.60 -4.74
CA ILE A 28 29.86 -9.60 -3.59
C ILE A 28 30.56 -9.14 -2.31
N ALA A 29 31.78 -9.60 -2.05
CA ALA A 29 32.55 -9.22 -0.87
C ALA A 29 32.98 -7.74 -0.87
N ALA A 30 33.01 -7.09 -2.04
CA ALA A 30 33.37 -5.68 -2.18
C ALA A 30 32.18 -4.73 -1.98
N LEU A 31 30.94 -5.24 -1.85
CA LEU A 31 29.76 -4.40 -1.64
C LEU A 31 29.86 -3.63 -0.31
N PRO A 32 29.53 -2.33 -0.28
CA PRO A 32 29.66 -1.50 0.92
C PRO A 32 28.56 -1.81 1.94
N PRO A 33 28.86 -2.43 3.11
CA PRO A 33 27.84 -2.88 4.05
C PRO A 33 27.04 -1.71 4.66
N ASP A 34 27.70 -0.57 4.89
CA ASP A 34 27.11 0.59 5.58
C ASP A 34 26.44 1.59 4.64
N ASN A 35 26.52 1.38 3.31
CA ASN A 35 25.92 2.27 2.32
C ASN A 35 24.93 1.50 1.43
N PRO A 36 23.66 1.38 1.86
CA PRO A 36 22.67 0.57 1.14
C PRO A 36 22.39 1.08 -0.27
N PHE A 37 22.43 2.40 -0.49
CA PHE A 37 22.26 2.97 -1.82
C PHE A 37 23.37 2.56 -2.77
N LYS A 38 24.63 2.71 -2.33
CA LYS A 38 25.79 2.35 -3.14
C LYS A 38 25.84 0.84 -3.39
N ALA A 39 25.49 0.02 -2.40
CA ALA A 39 25.43 -1.43 -2.58
C ALA A 39 24.37 -1.84 -3.62
N VAL A 40 23.15 -1.28 -3.53
CA VAL A 40 22.10 -1.55 -4.53
C VAL A 40 22.48 -1.03 -5.91
N ASP A 41 23.10 0.15 -6.01
CA ASP A 41 23.59 0.71 -7.28
C ASP A 41 24.69 -0.16 -7.92
N GLU A 42 25.65 -0.65 -7.12
CA GLU A 42 26.70 -1.55 -7.61
C GLU A 42 26.11 -2.89 -8.06
N VAL A 43 25.20 -3.51 -7.29
CA VAL A 43 24.52 -4.75 -7.72
C VAL A 43 23.70 -4.49 -8.98
N PHE A 44 22.93 -3.41 -9.04
CA PHE A 44 22.13 -3.05 -10.21
C PHE A 44 22.99 -2.93 -11.47
N GLY A 45 24.16 -2.29 -11.39
CA GLY A 45 25.10 -2.22 -12.52
C GLY A 45 25.58 -3.59 -13.03
N TRP A 46 25.79 -4.55 -12.13
CA TRP A 46 26.11 -5.94 -12.51
C TRP A 46 24.93 -6.70 -13.13
N LEU A 47 23.71 -6.44 -12.65
CA LEU A 47 22.50 -6.97 -13.28
C LEU A 47 22.33 -6.39 -14.70
N GLU A 48 22.55 -5.08 -14.88
CA GLU A 48 22.54 -4.45 -16.20
C GLU A 48 23.59 -5.06 -17.14
N SER A 49 24.81 -5.34 -16.65
CA SER A 49 25.84 -5.96 -17.49
C SER A 49 25.48 -7.38 -17.91
N LEU A 50 24.92 -8.19 -17.01
CA LEU A 50 24.41 -9.54 -17.32
C LEU A 50 23.24 -9.52 -18.31
N GLN A 51 22.45 -8.44 -18.30
CA GLN A 51 21.35 -8.24 -19.24
C GLN A 51 21.85 -7.96 -20.66
N GLN A 52 23.09 -7.50 -20.85
CA GLN A 52 23.69 -7.29 -22.17
C GLN A 52 24.58 -8.46 -22.63
N ALA A 53 24.93 -9.38 -21.73
CA ALA A 53 25.80 -10.51 -22.04
C ALA A 53 25.01 -11.69 -22.62
N ASP A 54 25.15 -11.96 -23.92
CA ASP A 54 24.46 -13.05 -24.62
C ASP A 54 25.16 -14.42 -24.48
N ASP A 55 26.48 -14.40 -24.31
CA ASP A 55 27.38 -15.56 -24.31
C ASP A 55 27.43 -16.34 -22.98
N VAL A 56 26.91 -15.77 -21.90
CA VAL A 56 26.88 -16.43 -20.59
C VAL A 56 25.90 -17.60 -20.57
N ARG A 57 26.40 -18.78 -20.20
CA ARG A 57 25.60 -20.01 -20.08
C ARG A 57 24.50 -19.84 -19.03
N VAL A 58 23.32 -20.40 -19.26
CA VAL A 58 22.11 -20.11 -18.47
C VAL A 58 22.20 -20.48 -16.98
N ASP A 59 22.83 -21.61 -16.65
CA ASP A 59 23.10 -22.03 -15.27
C ASP A 59 24.04 -21.03 -14.56
N ARG A 60 25.09 -20.57 -15.24
CA ARG A 60 26.04 -19.58 -14.71
C ARG A 60 25.39 -18.20 -14.55
N ARG A 61 24.60 -17.77 -15.53
CA ARG A 61 23.79 -16.55 -15.44
C ARG A 61 22.86 -16.61 -14.22
N PHE A 62 22.15 -17.72 -14.03
CA PHE A 62 21.26 -17.88 -12.87
C PHE A 62 22.04 -17.82 -11.55
N GLU A 63 23.16 -18.53 -11.43
CA GLU A 63 23.98 -18.53 -10.20
C GLU A 63 24.49 -17.13 -9.86
N ALA A 64 24.96 -16.36 -10.86
CA ALA A 64 25.39 -14.98 -10.68
C ALA A 64 24.23 -14.07 -10.23
N VAL A 65 23.09 -14.12 -10.91
CA VAL A 65 21.90 -13.33 -10.56
C VAL A 65 21.42 -13.69 -9.16
N ARG A 66 21.34 -14.98 -8.83
CA ARG A 66 20.90 -15.47 -7.51
C ARG A 66 21.78 -14.93 -6.39
N ALA A 67 23.11 -15.01 -6.55
CA ALA A 67 24.07 -14.60 -5.53
C ALA A 67 24.12 -13.07 -5.35
N LEU A 68 24.05 -12.31 -6.44
CA LEU A 68 23.89 -10.85 -6.39
C LEU A 68 22.60 -10.44 -5.67
N ASP A 69 21.52 -11.14 -5.98
CA ASP A 69 20.21 -10.87 -5.40
C ASP A 69 20.15 -11.20 -3.91
N ASP A 70 20.77 -12.30 -3.48
CA ASP A 70 20.94 -12.65 -2.07
C ASP A 70 21.68 -11.55 -1.30
N ALA A 71 22.76 -11.02 -1.88
CA ALA A 71 23.57 -9.97 -1.29
C ALA A 71 22.84 -8.62 -1.21
N ALA A 72 21.92 -8.33 -2.15
CA ALA A 72 21.16 -7.09 -2.18
C ALA A 72 20.03 -7.03 -1.15
N GLN A 73 19.44 -8.16 -0.76
CA GLN A 73 18.27 -8.22 0.15
C GLN A 73 18.36 -7.37 1.43
N PRO A 74 19.45 -7.39 2.24
CA PRO A 74 19.55 -6.54 3.41
C PRO A 74 19.52 -5.04 3.06
N HIS A 75 20.13 -4.64 1.95
CA HIS A 75 20.19 -3.24 1.51
C HIS A 75 18.84 -2.76 0.98
N LEU A 76 18.14 -3.58 0.18
CA LEU A 76 16.80 -3.27 -0.32
C LEU A 76 15.80 -3.09 0.82
N ARG A 77 15.83 -3.99 1.82
CA ARG A 77 14.99 -3.86 3.03
C ARG A 77 15.28 -2.57 3.79
N ARG A 78 16.54 -2.15 3.88
CA ARG A 78 16.91 -0.86 4.51
C ARG A 78 16.37 0.33 3.71
N LEU A 79 16.55 0.35 2.39
CA LEU A 79 16.01 1.42 1.54
C LEU A 79 14.47 1.49 1.59
N ALA A 80 13.79 0.33 1.57
CA ALA A 80 12.34 0.27 1.70
C ALA A 80 11.86 0.80 3.06
N ARG A 81 12.55 0.46 4.15
CA ARG A 81 12.26 1.01 5.49
C ARG A 81 12.43 2.52 5.52
N ASP A 82 13.53 3.02 4.97
CA ASP A 82 13.80 4.46 4.93
C ASP A 82 12.77 5.22 4.08
N TYR A 83 12.18 4.59 3.05
CA TYR A 83 11.05 5.14 2.28
C TYR A 83 9.75 5.19 3.09
N LEU A 84 9.45 4.13 3.84
CA LEU A 84 8.14 3.94 4.49
C LEU A 84 8.03 4.57 5.88
N GLN A 85 9.15 4.72 6.60
CA GLN A 85 9.15 5.05 8.03
C GLN A 85 9.83 6.40 8.34
N SER A 86 10.40 7.08 7.35
CA SER A 86 10.99 8.41 7.56
C SER A 86 9.87 9.44 7.77
N SER A 87 9.89 10.12 8.92
CA SER A 87 8.87 11.11 9.29
C SER A 87 8.89 12.38 8.43
N ARG A 88 10.02 12.70 7.80
CA ARG A 88 10.19 13.85 6.89
C ARG A 88 11.12 13.45 5.75
N LEU A 89 10.54 12.99 4.66
CA LEU A 89 11.27 12.61 3.45
C LEU A 89 11.10 13.73 2.41
N SER A 90 12.20 14.26 1.86
CA SER A 90 12.09 15.24 0.77
C SER A 90 11.60 14.55 -0.52
N LYS A 91 10.94 15.26 -1.46
CA LYS A 91 10.57 14.66 -2.78
C LYS A 91 11.75 14.04 -3.51
N ASN A 92 12.94 14.60 -3.35
CA ASN A 92 14.14 14.09 -3.99
C ASN A 92 14.57 12.76 -3.38
N ASP A 93 14.56 12.65 -2.05
CA ASP A 93 14.88 11.41 -1.36
C ASP A 93 13.80 10.33 -1.59
N GLU A 94 12.53 10.72 -1.56
CA GLU A 94 11.40 9.85 -1.91
C GLU A 94 11.56 9.30 -3.33
N ARG A 95 11.84 10.19 -4.30
CA ARG A 95 12.11 9.80 -5.68
C ARG A 95 13.27 8.84 -5.77
N ARG A 96 14.38 9.14 -5.10
CA ARG A 96 15.60 8.34 -5.15
C ARG A 96 15.40 6.95 -4.53
N LEU A 97 14.78 6.85 -3.36
CA LEU A 97 14.51 5.58 -2.67
C LEU A 97 13.57 4.68 -3.48
N TRP A 98 12.50 5.28 -4.01
CA TRP A 98 11.55 4.58 -4.87
C TRP A 98 12.22 4.08 -6.15
N SER A 99 12.95 4.95 -6.85
CA SER A 99 13.61 4.61 -8.13
C SER A 99 14.66 3.53 -7.93
N ALA A 100 15.45 3.57 -6.87
CA ALA A 100 16.45 2.55 -6.58
C ALA A 100 15.82 1.16 -6.38
N ASN A 101 14.74 1.05 -5.60
CA ASN A 101 14.07 -0.22 -5.38
C ASN A 101 13.30 -0.68 -6.62
N HIS A 102 12.53 0.19 -7.25
CA HIS A 102 11.73 -0.17 -8.43
C HIS A 102 12.63 -0.67 -9.58
N ALA A 103 13.67 0.09 -9.93
CA ALA A 103 14.58 -0.28 -11.01
C ALA A 103 15.31 -1.61 -10.71
N TYR A 104 15.68 -1.83 -9.45
CA TYR A 104 16.28 -3.09 -9.02
C TYR A 104 15.35 -4.29 -9.30
N TRP A 105 14.11 -4.23 -8.82
CA TRP A 105 13.16 -5.34 -8.99
C TRP A 105 12.78 -5.57 -10.45
N GLU A 106 12.74 -4.50 -11.25
CA GLU A 106 12.58 -4.58 -12.70
C GLU A 106 13.72 -5.37 -13.36
N ALA A 107 14.98 -5.02 -13.05
CA ALA A 107 16.16 -5.68 -13.60
C ALA A 107 16.29 -7.14 -13.15
N ALA A 108 16.13 -7.40 -11.84
CA ALA A 108 16.19 -8.75 -11.28
C ALA A 108 15.15 -9.68 -11.90
N GLY A 109 13.88 -9.24 -11.96
CA GLY A 109 12.81 -10.00 -12.60
C GLY A 109 13.11 -10.28 -14.08
N SER A 110 13.61 -9.29 -14.82
CA SER A 110 13.94 -9.45 -16.24
C SER A 110 15.02 -10.50 -16.50
N LEU A 111 16.01 -10.60 -15.60
CA LEU A 111 17.07 -11.61 -15.67
C LEU A 111 16.57 -13.01 -15.31
N TYR A 112 15.72 -13.16 -14.29
CA TYR A 112 15.10 -14.47 -13.99
C TYR A 112 14.21 -14.96 -15.15
N ALA A 113 13.40 -14.07 -15.73
CA ALA A 113 12.61 -14.36 -16.92
C ALA A 113 13.50 -14.75 -18.11
N ARG A 114 14.65 -14.10 -18.27
CA ARG A 114 15.63 -14.42 -19.30
C ARG A 114 16.24 -15.81 -19.10
N CYS A 115 16.61 -16.19 -17.87
CA CYS A 115 17.13 -17.53 -17.59
C CYS A 115 16.11 -18.61 -17.96
N LEU A 116 14.85 -18.44 -17.56
CA LEU A 116 13.77 -19.38 -17.90
C LEU A 116 13.58 -19.50 -19.42
N ARG A 117 13.56 -18.37 -20.14
CA ARG A 117 13.38 -18.34 -21.60
C ARG A 117 14.54 -18.97 -22.35
N ILE A 118 15.79 -18.73 -21.95
CA ILE A 118 16.97 -19.35 -22.58
C ILE A 118 16.93 -20.86 -22.38
N ALA A 119 16.64 -21.33 -21.15
CA ALA A 119 16.55 -22.75 -20.86
C ALA A 119 15.41 -23.44 -21.63
N ALA A 120 14.28 -22.74 -21.85
CA ALA A 120 13.17 -23.26 -22.64
C ALA A 120 13.48 -23.31 -24.15
N ALA A 121 14.26 -22.37 -24.67
CA ALA A 121 14.62 -22.30 -26.09
C ALA A 121 15.55 -23.45 -26.52
N ASP A 122 16.46 -23.90 -25.64
CA ASP A 122 17.33 -25.06 -25.87
C ASP A 122 17.43 -25.95 -24.63
N ALA A 123 16.35 -26.70 -24.39
CA ALA A 123 16.20 -27.57 -23.21
C ALA A 123 17.19 -28.74 -23.14
N ARG A 124 17.91 -29.03 -24.24
CA ARG A 124 18.91 -30.11 -24.34
C ARG A 124 20.35 -29.60 -24.20
N SER A 125 20.55 -28.29 -24.14
CA SER A 125 21.86 -27.73 -23.83
C SER A 125 22.33 -28.16 -22.44
N SER A 126 23.64 -28.37 -22.28
CA SER A 126 24.24 -28.69 -20.98
C SER A 126 23.95 -27.63 -19.91
N GLY A 127 23.84 -26.36 -20.32
CA GLY A 127 23.42 -25.26 -19.44
C GLY A 127 21.98 -25.40 -18.97
N ALA A 128 21.04 -25.71 -19.87
CA ALA A 128 19.64 -25.92 -19.49
C ALA A 128 19.44 -27.15 -18.61
N GLU A 129 20.20 -28.23 -18.84
CA GLU A 129 20.20 -29.41 -17.97
C GLU A 129 20.70 -29.08 -16.56
N ALA A 130 21.81 -28.36 -16.43
CA ALA A 130 22.34 -27.92 -15.13
C ALA A 130 21.38 -26.96 -14.41
N PHE A 131 20.72 -26.06 -15.15
CA PHE A 131 19.75 -25.10 -14.60
C PHE A 131 18.42 -25.75 -14.17
N ARG A 132 18.07 -26.94 -14.69
CA ARG A 132 16.76 -27.57 -14.49
C ARG A 132 16.34 -27.69 -13.03
N ASN A 133 17.27 -28.00 -12.14
CA ASN A 133 17.00 -28.12 -10.70
C ASN A 133 16.71 -26.77 -10.03
N SER A 134 17.17 -25.68 -10.63
CA SER A 134 16.99 -24.30 -10.17
C SER A 134 15.78 -23.60 -10.82
N ALA A 135 15.16 -24.19 -11.84
CA ALA A 135 14.06 -23.57 -12.59
C ALA A 135 12.87 -23.17 -11.69
N THR A 136 12.48 -24.01 -10.72
CA THR A 136 11.39 -23.67 -9.78
C THR A 136 11.76 -22.47 -8.91
N LEU A 137 13.00 -22.39 -8.43
CA LEU A 137 13.47 -21.25 -7.64
C LEU A 137 13.52 -19.98 -8.51
N ALA A 138 13.97 -20.08 -9.76
CA ALA A 138 13.97 -18.97 -10.70
C ALA A 138 12.54 -18.45 -10.98
N SER A 139 11.57 -19.35 -11.17
CA SER A 139 10.15 -18.97 -11.31
C SER A 139 9.62 -18.28 -10.05
N ALA A 140 9.95 -18.79 -8.87
CA ALA A 140 9.55 -18.17 -7.61
C ALA A 140 10.16 -16.77 -7.44
N ARG A 141 11.46 -16.59 -7.73
CA ARG A 141 12.12 -15.28 -7.66
C ARG A 141 11.61 -14.29 -8.70
N LEU A 142 11.27 -14.76 -9.90
CA LEU A 142 10.60 -13.94 -10.90
C LEU A 142 9.25 -13.42 -10.40
N VAL A 143 8.39 -14.30 -9.88
CA VAL A 143 7.08 -13.90 -9.34
C VAL A 143 7.26 -12.95 -8.14
N ALA A 144 8.19 -13.23 -7.23
CA ALA A 144 8.49 -12.35 -6.11
C ALA A 144 8.97 -10.96 -6.57
N ALA A 145 9.89 -10.88 -7.53
CA ALA A 145 10.41 -9.61 -8.06
C ALA A 145 9.30 -8.79 -8.73
N ARG A 146 8.43 -9.43 -9.54
CA ARG A 146 7.28 -8.73 -10.17
C ARG A 146 6.20 -8.35 -9.16
N GLY A 147 5.99 -9.15 -8.12
CA GLY A 147 5.12 -8.79 -6.99
C GLY A 147 5.63 -7.55 -6.27
N MET A 148 6.95 -7.45 -6.03
CA MET A 148 7.55 -6.24 -5.45
C MET A 148 7.42 -5.04 -6.39
N GLN A 149 7.66 -5.23 -7.70
CA GLN A 149 7.45 -4.16 -8.68
C GLN A 149 5.99 -3.64 -8.63
N ALA A 150 5.00 -4.52 -8.62
CA ALA A 150 3.59 -4.15 -8.48
C ALA A 150 3.30 -3.41 -7.16
N LYS A 151 3.91 -3.82 -6.04
CA LYS A 151 3.78 -3.13 -4.76
C LYS A 151 4.40 -1.72 -4.80
N TRP A 152 5.55 -1.54 -5.45
CA TRP A 152 6.19 -0.23 -5.60
C TRP A 152 5.34 0.75 -6.44
N PHE A 153 4.61 0.28 -7.46
CA PHE A 153 3.60 1.10 -8.13
C PHE A 153 2.47 1.53 -7.17
N GLN A 154 1.97 0.60 -6.35
CA GLN A 154 0.90 0.87 -5.38
C GLN A 154 1.31 1.87 -4.30
N PHE A 155 2.57 1.89 -3.84
CA PHE A 155 3.06 2.91 -2.90
C PHE A 155 2.96 4.35 -3.43
N ARG A 156 2.78 4.54 -4.75
CA ARG A 156 2.55 5.83 -5.39
C ARG A 156 1.16 6.00 -5.96
N TYR A 157 0.28 5.05 -5.66
CA TYR A 157 -1.08 4.98 -6.20
C TYR A 157 -1.12 4.94 -7.73
N ALA A 158 -0.04 4.47 -8.36
CA ALA A 158 0.08 4.33 -9.79
C ALA A 158 -0.54 3.00 -10.25
N ALA A 159 -1.09 2.99 -11.46
CA ALA A 159 -1.61 1.77 -12.05
C ALA A 159 -0.47 0.77 -12.31
N VAL A 160 -0.66 -0.48 -11.89
CA VAL A 160 0.29 -1.55 -12.19
C VAL A 160 0.22 -1.88 -13.69
N PRO A 161 1.33 -1.80 -14.44
CA PRO A 161 1.30 -2.06 -15.88
C PRO A 161 0.86 -3.49 -16.23
N ALA A 162 0.11 -3.63 -17.32
CA ALA A 162 -0.37 -4.94 -17.81
C ALA A 162 0.78 -5.94 -18.07
N ALA A 163 1.98 -5.45 -18.40
CA ALA A 163 3.17 -6.30 -18.57
C ALA A 163 3.57 -7.01 -17.27
N VAL A 164 3.48 -6.33 -16.12
CA VAL A 164 3.80 -6.92 -14.81
C VAL A 164 2.81 -8.03 -14.48
N TRP A 165 1.51 -7.79 -14.68
CA TRP A 165 0.47 -8.81 -14.48
C TRP A 165 0.63 -10.01 -15.42
N ARG A 166 0.98 -9.76 -16.68
CA ARG A 166 1.21 -10.83 -17.66
C ARG A 166 2.40 -11.70 -17.27
N GLU A 167 3.49 -11.11 -16.78
CA GLU A 167 4.65 -11.88 -16.32
C GLU A 167 4.36 -12.66 -15.04
N LEU A 168 3.63 -12.07 -14.08
CA LEU A 168 3.17 -12.76 -12.88
C LEU A 168 2.31 -13.99 -13.22
N GLY A 169 1.22 -13.78 -13.97
CA GLY A 169 0.29 -14.84 -14.33
C GLY A 169 0.89 -15.87 -15.28
N GLY A 170 1.65 -15.43 -16.29
CA GLY A 170 2.33 -16.32 -17.24
C GLY A 170 3.37 -17.22 -16.58
N THR A 171 4.14 -16.70 -15.62
CA THR A 171 5.13 -17.50 -14.86
C THR A 171 4.43 -18.52 -13.97
N TYR A 172 3.34 -18.13 -13.31
CA TYR A 172 2.51 -19.04 -12.53
C TYR A 172 1.91 -20.17 -13.40
N LEU A 173 1.30 -19.83 -14.54
CA LEU A 173 0.72 -20.81 -15.46
C LEU A 173 1.78 -21.78 -16.01
N ALA A 174 2.98 -21.29 -16.32
CA ALA A 174 4.10 -22.14 -16.74
C ALA A 174 4.54 -23.11 -15.63
N ALA A 175 4.62 -22.63 -14.38
CA ALA A 175 4.94 -23.48 -13.23
C ALA A 175 3.83 -24.51 -12.94
N GLU A 176 2.57 -24.15 -13.17
CA GLU A 176 1.43 -25.05 -13.00
C GLU A 176 1.43 -26.15 -14.07
N ALA A 177 1.61 -25.79 -15.35
CA ALA A 177 1.73 -26.73 -16.44
C ALA A 177 2.91 -27.71 -16.27
N ALA A 178 3.99 -27.26 -15.63
CA ALA A 178 5.14 -28.10 -15.27
C ALA A 178 4.96 -28.91 -13.97
N GLY A 179 3.82 -28.79 -13.27
CA GLY A 179 3.55 -29.52 -12.03
C GLY A 179 4.38 -29.05 -10.82
N VAL A 180 4.97 -27.86 -10.89
CA VAL A 180 5.87 -27.32 -9.83
C VAL A 180 5.33 -26.07 -9.14
N ALA A 181 4.14 -25.58 -9.50
CA ALA A 181 3.55 -24.37 -8.91
C ALA A 181 3.41 -24.44 -7.38
N GLN A 182 3.16 -25.64 -6.83
CA GLN A 182 3.03 -25.90 -5.40
C GLN A 182 4.29 -26.47 -4.74
N LYS A 183 5.39 -26.65 -5.50
CA LYS A 183 6.63 -27.21 -4.96
C LYS A 183 7.24 -26.20 -3.96
N PRO A 184 7.46 -26.58 -2.68
CA PRO A 184 8.08 -25.69 -1.71
C PRO A 184 9.50 -25.30 -2.13
N VAL A 185 9.82 -24.01 -2.01
CA VAL A 185 11.16 -23.45 -2.23
C VAL A 185 11.52 -22.49 -1.12
N GLN A 186 12.80 -22.49 -0.72
CA GLN A 186 13.36 -21.42 0.10
C GLN A 186 13.70 -20.26 -0.83
N LEU A 187 13.03 -19.11 -0.67
CA LEU A 187 13.18 -17.99 -1.60
C LEU A 187 14.58 -17.36 -1.50
N TYR A 188 15.04 -17.13 -0.26
CA TYR A 188 16.36 -16.58 0.06
C TYR A 188 17.01 -17.33 1.22
N PRO A 189 18.35 -17.49 1.26
CA PRO A 189 19.05 -18.25 2.31
C PRO A 189 18.78 -17.75 3.74
N GLN A 190 18.62 -16.43 3.91
CA GLN A 190 18.34 -15.76 5.18
C GLN A 190 16.89 -15.91 5.67
N GLU A 191 16.00 -16.46 4.84
CA GLU A 191 14.60 -16.70 5.18
C GLU A 191 14.36 -18.20 5.26
N PRO A 192 14.24 -18.80 6.46
CA PRO A 192 14.09 -20.25 6.60
C PRO A 192 12.70 -20.76 6.19
N ALA A 193 11.70 -19.87 6.08
CA ALA A 193 10.37 -20.23 5.65
C ALA A 193 10.36 -20.55 4.15
N THR A 194 9.66 -21.62 3.77
CA THR A 194 9.43 -21.95 2.37
C THR A 194 8.16 -21.27 1.85
N THR A 195 8.14 -21.06 0.54
CA THR A 195 6.97 -20.55 -0.20
C THR A 195 6.78 -21.38 -1.47
N THR A 196 5.76 -21.07 -2.26
CA THR A 196 5.51 -21.69 -3.57
C THR A 196 5.28 -20.60 -4.62
N VAL A 197 5.44 -20.94 -5.89
CA VAL A 197 5.13 -20.01 -7.00
C VAL A 197 3.66 -19.58 -6.92
N SER A 198 2.77 -20.52 -6.59
CA SER A 198 1.35 -20.26 -6.40
C SER A 198 1.08 -19.28 -5.26
N ALA A 199 1.77 -19.44 -4.11
CA ALA A 199 1.61 -18.56 -2.96
C ALA A 199 2.06 -17.12 -3.29
N LEU A 200 3.25 -16.96 -3.89
CA LEU A 200 3.75 -15.64 -4.28
C LEU A 200 2.83 -14.92 -5.27
N TYR A 201 2.25 -15.67 -6.22
CA TYR A 201 1.28 -15.12 -7.16
C TYR A 201 -0.01 -14.71 -6.44
N LEU A 202 -0.58 -15.60 -5.62
CA LEU A 202 -1.80 -15.32 -4.84
C LEU A 202 -1.62 -14.12 -3.91
N GLN A 203 -0.47 -13.97 -3.26
CA GLN A 203 -0.17 -12.82 -2.40
C GLN A 203 -0.27 -11.49 -3.18
N SER A 204 0.28 -11.45 -4.40
CA SER A 204 0.20 -10.27 -5.26
C SER A 204 -1.24 -9.94 -5.67
N LEU A 205 -2.06 -10.96 -5.94
CA LEU A 205 -3.48 -10.80 -6.27
C LEU A 205 -4.30 -10.32 -5.07
N ALA A 206 -4.07 -10.93 -3.90
CA ALA A 206 -4.77 -10.63 -2.66
C ALA A 206 -4.46 -9.21 -2.15
N LEU A 207 -3.19 -8.78 -2.23
CA LEU A 207 -2.80 -7.42 -1.87
C LEU A 207 -3.53 -6.39 -2.72
N TYR A 208 -3.51 -6.57 -4.05
CA TYR A 208 -4.19 -5.66 -4.97
C TYR A 208 -5.71 -5.64 -4.73
N SER A 209 -6.31 -6.80 -4.46
CA SER A 209 -7.75 -6.93 -4.20
C SER A 209 -8.18 -6.41 -2.83
N SER A 210 -7.22 -6.11 -1.95
CA SER A 210 -7.47 -5.50 -0.65
C SER A 210 -7.59 -3.97 -0.72
N SER A 211 -7.89 -3.38 -1.88
CA SER A 211 -8.04 -1.93 -2.08
C SER A 211 -6.87 -1.11 -1.52
N ALA A 212 -5.66 -1.39 -2.02
CA ALA A 212 -4.45 -0.67 -1.64
C ALA A 212 -4.52 0.84 -1.91
N ASP A 213 -5.41 1.28 -2.80
CA ASP A 213 -5.73 2.69 -3.06
C ASP A 213 -6.37 3.40 -1.85
N SER A 214 -6.88 2.65 -0.87
CA SER A 214 -7.42 3.12 0.40
C SER A 214 -6.44 3.00 1.59
N LEU A 215 -5.16 2.72 1.34
CA LEU A 215 -4.14 2.57 2.39
C LEU A 215 -2.98 3.54 2.16
N SER A 216 -2.34 4.00 3.23
CA SER A 216 -1.04 4.69 3.15
C SER A 216 0.07 3.72 2.73
N PRO A 217 1.22 4.19 2.22
CA PRO A 217 2.32 3.31 1.84
C PRO A 217 2.78 2.36 2.96
N LEU A 218 2.84 2.84 4.21
CA LEU A 218 3.19 2.00 5.35
C LEU A 218 2.12 0.93 5.60
N GLU A 219 0.84 1.28 5.51
CA GLU A 219 -0.26 0.32 5.67
C GLU A 219 -0.30 -0.72 4.54
N ILE A 220 0.06 -0.36 3.31
CA ILE A 220 0.25 -1.32 2.19
C ILE A 220 1.36 -2.33 2.53
N GLU A 221 2.50 -1.87 3.07
CA GLU A 221 3.58 -2.76 3.49
C GLU A 221 3.14 -3.68 4.64
N LEU A 222 2.41 -3.15 5.63
CA LEU A 222 1.87 -3.94 6.73
C LEU A 222 0.87 -4.99 6.22
N ALA A 223 -0.02 -4.60 5.31
CA ALA A 223 -0.98 -5.49 4.67
C ALA A 223 -0.29 -6.65 3.93
N ASP A 224 0.77 -6.36 3.16
CA ASP A 224 1.56 -7.38 2.46
C ASP A 224 2.23 -8.37 3.44
N ARG A 225 2.78 -7.88 4.55
CA ARG A 225 3.39 -8.75 5.58
C ARG A 225 2.35 -9.60 6.31
N LEU A 226 1.20 -9.02 6.62
CA LEU A 226 0.08 -9.72 7.25
C LEU A 226 -0.50 -10.78 6.31
N LEU A 227 -0.60 -10.49 5.01
CA LEU A 227 -0.98 -11.48 3.99
C LEU A 227 -0.10 -12.71 4.06
N GLY A 228 1.22 -12.56 4.18
CA GLY A 228 2.15 -13.69 4.32
C GLY A 228 1.80 -14.66 5.46
N ARG A 229 1.16 -14.18 6.54
CA ARG A 229 0.67 -15.02 7.64
C ARG A 229 -0.64 -15.74 7.30
N PHE A 230 -1.56 -15.05 6.64
CA PHE A 230 -2.93 -15.51 6.42
C PHE A 230 -3.14 -16.25 5.10
N LEU A 231 -2.17 -16.18 4.18
CA LEU A 231 -2.27 -16.69 2.82
C LEU A 231 -2.61 -18.19 2.74
N ALA A 232 -2.14 -18.99 3.70
CA ALA A 232 -2.43 -20.42 3.74
C ALA A 232 -3.93 -20.73 3.96
N GLY A 233 -4.71 -19.79 4.50
CA GLY A 233 -6.15 -19.91 4.65
C GLY A 233 -6.95 -19.48 3.42
N PHE A 234 -6.33 -18.90 2.40
CA PHE A 234 -7.01 -18.44 1.19
C PHE A 234 -7.32 -19.61 0.26
N ASP A 235 -8.46 -19.52 -0.41
CA ASP A 235 -8.79 -20.42 -1.51
C ASP A 235 -8.27 -19.87 -2.84
N PHE A 236 -7.68 -20.74 -3.66
CA PHE A 236 -7.21 -20.41 -5.00
C PHE A 236 -7.45 -21.57 -5.97
N SER A 237 -8.23 -21.34 -7.02
CA SER A 237 -8.82 -22.41 -7.84
C SER A 237 -8.88 -22.03 -9.33
N PRO A 238 -8.73 -22.99 -10.26
CA PRO A 238 -8.96 -22.78 -11.69
C PRO A 238 -10.46 -22.75 -12.07
N THR A 239 -11.34 -23.20 -11.18
CA THR A 239 -12.79 -23.20 -11.38
C THR A 239 -13.49 -22.30 -10.37
N PRO A 240 -14.57 -21.61 -10.75
CA PRO A 240 -15.36 -20.83 -9.82
C PRO A 240 -15.99 -21.74 -8.77
N ARG A 241 -16.05 -21.25 -7.53
CA ARG A 241 -16.74 -21.87 -6.40
C ARG A 241 -17.84 -20.93 -5.90
N ALA A 242 -18.80 -21.45 -5.14
CA ALA A 242 -19.90 -20.66 -4.59
C ALA A 242 -19.43 -19.51 -3.67
N ASP A 243 -18.26 -19.66 -3.06
CA ASP A 243 -17.59 -18.71 -2.17
C ASP A 243 -16.44 -17.94 -2.84
N SER A 244 -16.30 -18.04 -4.17
CA SER A 244 -15.33 -17.22 -4.92
C SER A 244 -15.73 -15.75 -4.88
N VAL A 245 -14.78 -14.88 -4.53
CA VAL A 245 -15.03 -13.44 -4.38
C VAL A 245 -14.32 -12.64 -5.47
N TYR A 246 -13.15 -13.10 -5.88
CA TYR A 246 -12.30 -12.44 -6.87
C TYR A 246 -11.90 -13.43 -7.96
N TRP A 247 -11.56 -12.88 -9.13
CA TRP A 247 -11.04 -13.67 -10.24
C TRP A 247 -10.02 -12.88 -11.05
N VAL A 248 -9.19 -13.59 -11.81
CA VAL A 248 -8.20 -13.02 -12.73
C VAL A 248 -8.01 -13.94 -13.92
N ASP A 249 -7.77 -13.37 -15.10
CA ASP A 249 -7.22 -14.13 -16.23
C ASP A 249 -5.69 -14.04 -16.16
N ALA A 250 -5.05 -15.12 -15.70
CA ALA A 250 -3.61 -15.19 -15.55
C ALA A 250 -2.85 -15.14 -16.89
N GLY A 251 -3.53 -15.29 -18.03
CA GLY A 251 -2.93 -15.28 -19.37
C GLY A 251 -2.92 -13.91 -20.06
N ASN A 252 -3.83 -13.00 -19.69
CA ASN A 252 -4.09 -11.78 -20.47
C ASN A 252 -3.43 -10.50 -19.90
N GLY A 253 -2.86 -10.58 -18.70
CA GLY A 253 -2.20 -9.43 -18.05
C GLY A 253 -3.16 -8.39 -17.46
N GLY A 254 -4.39 -8.78 -17.16
CA GLY A 254 -5.32 -7.97 -16.38
C GLY A 254 -5.04 -8.09 -14.88
N ALA A 255 -5.35 -7.01 -14.14
CA ALA A 255 -5.39 -7.06 -12.68
C ALA A 255 -6.55 -7.95 -12.19
N PRO A 256 -6.50 -8.51 -10.96
CA PRO A 256 -7.63 -9.23 -10.41
C PRO A 256 -8.84 -8.31 -10.24
N MET A 257 -10.03 -8.90 -10.40
CA MET A 257 -11.31 -8.19 -10.34
C MET A 257 -12.27 -8.89 -9.40
N ARG A 258 -13.21 -8.11 -8.85
CA ARG A 258 -14.31 -8.66 -8.05
C ARG A 258 -15.26 -9.46 -8.94
N LEU A 259 -15.65 -10.64 -8.48
CA LEU A 259 -16.63 -11.51 -9.12
C LEU A 259 -18.05 -10.99 -8.84
N ALA A 260 -18.38 -9.80 -9.36
CA ALA A 260 -19.72 -9.22 -9.28
C ALA A 260 -20.66 -9.77 -10.37
N ARG A 261 -20.09 -10.28 -11.46
CA ARG A 261 -20.74 -10.99 -12.56
C ARG A 261 -19.80 -12.10 -13.01
N ASP A 262 -20.34 -13.23 -13.44
CA ASP A 262 -19.54 -14.33 -13.95
C ASP A 262 -18.77 -13.92 -15.22
N PRO A 263 -17.54 -14.44 -15.41
CA PRO A 263 -16.81 -14.25 -16.66
C PRO A 263 -17.63 -14.78 -17.84
N GLN A 264 -17.61 -14.05 -18.96
CA GLN A 264 -18.41 -14.40 -20.15
C GLN A 264 -18.10 -15.80 -20.70
N ALA A 265 -16.85 -16.24 -20.55
CA ALA A 265 -16.38 -17.58 -20.92
C ALA A 265 -15.39 -18.10 -19.88
N LEU A 266 -15.47 -19.39 -19.56
CA LEU A 266 -14.52 -20.06 -18.66
C LEU A 266 -13.28 -20.50 -19.43
N MET A 267 -12.22 -19.68 -19.39
CA MET A 267 -10.93 -19.98 -20.01
C MET A 267 -10.04 -20.80 -19.05
N PRO A 268 -9.15 -21.70 -19.56
CA PRO A 268 -8.21 -22.46 -18.72
C PRO A 268 -7.23 -21.60 -17.91
N THR A 269 -7.04 -20.34 -18.31
CA THR A 269 -6.17 -19.36 -17.66
C THR A 269 -6.86 -18.59 -16.53
N LEU A 270 -8.17 -18.78 -16.32
CA LEU A 270 -8.90 -18.12 -15.24
C LEU A 270 -8.56 -18.71 -13.89
N ARG A 271 -8.33 -17.85 -12.90
CA ARG A 271 -8.17 -18.24 -11.51
C ARG A 271 -9.15 -17.45 -10.64
N PHE A 272 -9.68 -18.12 -9.63
CA PHE A 272 -10.64 -17.60 -8.67
C PHE A 272 -10.07 -17.71 -7.26
N PHE A 273 -10.34 -16.72 -6.41
CA PHE A 273 -9.88 -16.72 -5.03
C PHE A 273 -10.83 -15.98 -4.07
N SER A 274 -10.66 -16.28 -2.79
CA SER A 274 -11.35 -15.63 -1.68
C SER A 274 -10.51 -15.73 -0.41
N GLY A 275 -10.92 -15.03 0.65
CA GLY A 275 -10.26 -15.12 1.97
C GLY A 275 -10.36 -16.50 2.62
N GLY A 276 -11.28 -17.36 2.16
CA GLY A 276 -11.42 -18.74 2.65
C GLY A 276 -11.48 -18.83 4.18
N ALA A 277 -10.64 -19.67 4.75
CA ALA A 277 -10.51 -19.88 6.19
C ALA A 277 -9.72 -18.78 6.93
N SER A 278 -9.28 -17.71 6.25
CA SER A 278 -8.53 -16.62 6.89
C SER A 278 -9.40 -15.75 7.82
N ALA A 279 -10.69 -15.64 7.55
CA ALA A 279 -11.63 -14.79 8.31
C ALA A 279 -11.60 -15.01 9.84
N PRO A 280 -11.81 -16.23 10.39
CA PRO A 280 -11.73 -16.43 11.84
C PRO A 280 -10.33 -16.16 12.41
N THR A 281 -9.28 -16.37 11.63
CA THR A 281 -7.90 -16.17 12.10
C THR A 281 -7.51 -14.71 12.18
N ILE A 282 -8.01 -13.86 11.28
CA ILE A 282 -7.77 -12.41 11.36
C ILE A 282 -8.58 -11.78 12.49
N GLU A 283 -9.83 -12.21 12.70
CA GLU A 283 -10.65 -11.76 13.84
C GLU A 283 -10.00 -12.10 15.18
N ALA A 284 -9.45 -13.31 15.33
CA ALA A 284 -8.71 -13.70 16.53
C ALA A 284 -7.48 -12.80 16.77
N LEU A 285 -6.77 -12.40 15.71
CA LEU A 285 -5.62 -11.50 15.83
C LEU A 285 -6.06 -10.07 16.19
N ILE A 286 -7.17 -9.57 15.62
CA ILE A 286 -7.77 -8.28 15.98
C ILE A 286 -8.06 -8.25 17.48
N SER A 287 -8.81 -9.23 18.01
CA SER A 287 -9.13 -9.31 19.44
C SER A 287 -7.90 -9.45 20.35
N GLN A 288 -6.80 -10.05 19.86
CA GLN A 288 -5.55 -10.11 20.60
C GLN A 288 -4.86 -8.74 20.67
N VAL A 289 -4.77 -8.05 19.53
CA VAL A 289 -4.13 -6.73 19.42
C VAL A 289 -4.92 -5.67 20.20
N GLU A 290 -6.25 -5.76 20.23
CA GLU A 290 -7.12 -4.89 21.04
C GLU A 290 -6.83 -4.99 22.54
N ARG A 291 -6.41 -6.17 23.03
CA ARG A 291 -5.99 -6.38 24.42
C ARG A 291 -4.55 -5.91 24.69
N GLY A 292 -3.85 -5.42 23.68
CA GLY A 292 -2.45 -4.99 23.77
C GLY A 292 -1.44 -6.13 23.62
N ASP A 293 -1.89 -7.34 23.29
CA ASP A 293 -1.03 -8.50 23.13
C ASP A 293 -0.63 -8.66 21.66
N LEU A 294 0.67 -8.59 21.35
CA LEU A 294 1.20 -8.81 20.00
C LEU A 294 1.90 -10.19 19.92
N PRO A 295 1.52 -11.06 18.97
CA PRO A 295 2.21 -12.34 18.78
C PRO A 295 3.69 -12.16 18.46
N ALA A 296 4.57 -12.88 19.17
CA ALA A 296 6.01 -12.80 18.97
C ALA A 296 6.47 -13.33 17.60
N ASP A 297 5.65 -14.15 16.95
CA ASP A 297 5.89 -14.72 15.62
C ASP A 297 5.44 -13.78 14.48
N LEU A 298 4.89 -12.60 14.79
CA LEU A 298 4.42 -11.63 13.80
C LEU A 298 5.60 -10.89 13.14
N LYS A 299 5.95 -11.29 11.91
CA LYS A 299 7.12 -10.78 11.17
C LYS A 299 6.83 -9.47 10.41
N LEU A 300 6.60 -8.38 11.14
CA LEU A 300 6.31 -7.07 10.54
C LEU A 300 7.55 -6.27 10.13
N GLY A 301 8.76 -6.76 10.42
CA GLY A 301 10.02 -6.08 10.10
C GLY A 301 10.41 -4.95 11.05
N ALA A 302 9.46 -4.48 11.87
CA ALA A 302 9.66 -3.60 13.01
C ALA A 302 8.55 -3.83 14.04
N GLN A 303 8.67 -3.20 15.22
CA GLN A 303 7.58 -3.18 16.19
C GLN A 303 6.64 -2.01 15.88
N PHE A 304 5.35 -2.27 15.88
CA PHE A 304 4.32 -1.27 15.64
C PHE A 304 3.31 -1.28 16.79
N PRO A 305 2.86 -0.11 17.26
CA PRO A 305 1.86 -0.06 18.31
C PRO A 305 0.49 -0.54 17.79
N PRO A 306 -0.40 -1.05 18.67
CA PRO A 306 -1.75 -1.49 18.29
C PRO A 306 -2.54 -0.47 17.45
N ARG A 307 -2.42 0.82 17.76
CA ARG A 307 -3.10 1.91 17.01
C ARG A 307 -2.72 1.99 15.52
N VAL A 308 -1.56 1.46 15.13
CA VAL A 308 -1.12 1.39 13.72
C VAL A 308 -1.56 0.07 13.08
N LEU A 309 -1.63 -1.02 13.85
CA LEU A 309 -1.93 -2.36 13.33
C LEU A 309 -3.43 -2.64 13.20
N LEU A 310 -4.23 -2.19 14.16
CA LEU A 310 -5.67 -2.45 14.18
C LEU A 310 -6.38 -1.95 12.92
N PRO A 311 -6.15 -0.70 12.44
CA PRO A 311 -6.81 -0.23 11.22
C PRO A 311 -6.49 -1.11 10.00
N VAL A 312 -5.25 -1.57 9.87
CA VAL A 312 -4.83 -2.44 8.76
C VAL A 312 -5.49 -3.82 8.86
N LEU A 313 -5.53 -4.41 10.06
CA LEU A 313 -6.18 -5.71 10.28
C LEU A 313 -7.68 -5.65 10.00
N GLN A 314 -8.36 -4.62 10.51
CA GLN A 314 -9.79 -4.41 10.29
C GLN A 314 -10.10 -4.18 8.80
N HIS A 315 -9.25 -3.41 8.11
CA HIS A 315 -9.35 -3.21 6.66
C HIS A 315 -9.20 -4.54 5.89
N LEU A 316 -8.18 -5.33 6.21
CA LEU A 316 -7.98 -6.64 5.57
C LEU A 316 -9.17 -7.58 5.84
N ALA A 317 -9.67 -7.65 7.07
CA ALA A 317 -10.82 -8.47 7.44
C ALA A 317 -12.06 -8.08 6.61
N LEU A 318 -12.27 -6.78 6.42
CA LEU A 318 -13.37 -6.24 5.62
C LEU A 318 -13.29 -6.65 4.14
N TYR A 319 -12.11 -6.60 3.53
CA TYR A 319 -11.94 -6.91 2.10
C TYR A 319 -11.77 -8.41 1.80
N TRP A 320 -11.42 -9.23 2.79
CA TRP A 320 -11.33 -10.69 2.66
C TRP A 320 -12.63 -11.40 2.99
N ALA A 321 -13.61 -10.68 3.55
CA ALA A 321 -14.93 -11.20 3.85
C ALA A 321 -15.64 -11.76 2.59
N PRO A 322 -16.57 -12.71 2.73
CA PRO A 322 -17.34 -13.26 1.60
C PRO A 322 -18.13 -12.21 0.81
N LYS A 323 -18.48 -11.10 1.47
CA LYS A 323 -19.16 -9.96 0.86
C LYS A 323 -18.37 -8.68 1.17
N PRO A 324 -17.29 -8.40 0.41
CA PRO A 324 -16.53 -7.17 0.58
C PRO A 324 -17.42 -5.95 0.30
N PRO A 325 -17.09 -4.76 0.85
CA PRO A 325 -17.86 -3.54 0.67
C PRO A 325 -18.20 -3.27 -0.80
N MET A 326 -19.49 -3.00 -1.04
CA MET A 326 -19.97 -2.54 -2.34
C MET A 326 -20.31 -1.07 -2.27
N ARG A 327 -20.28 -0.42 -3.43
CA ARG A 327 -20.71 0.97 -3.53
C ARG A 327 -22.20 1.05 -3.20
N GLU A 328 -22.53 1.73 -2.10
CA GLU A 328 -23.90 1.87 -1.61
C GLU A 328 -24.70 2.92 -2.40
N HIS A 329 -24.04 4.01 -2.78
CA HIS A 329 -24.69 5.14 -3.46
C HIS A 329 -24.21 5.28 -4.92
N PRO A 330 -25.13 5.48 -5.89
CA PRO A 330 -24.76 5.77 -7.26
C PRO A 330 -23.95 7.07 -7.32
N ARG A 331 -22.99 7.13 -8.26
CA ARG A 331 -22.20 8.33 -8.55
C ARG A 331 -22.73 8.99 -9.81
N HIS A 332 -22.94 10.30 -9.73
CA HIS A 332 -23.36 11.12 -10.84
C HIS A 332 -22.15 11.90 -11.36
N ALA A 333 -21.90 11.82 -12.67
CA ALA A 333 -20.84 12.58 -13.30
C ALA A 333 -21.18 14.08 -13.24
N VAL A 334 -20.22 14.87 -12.79
CA VAL A 334 -20.32 16.34 -12.73
C VAL A 334 -18.98 16.93 -13.15
N ARG A 335 -18.93 18.21 -13.44
CA ARG A 335 -17.65 18.91 -13.66
C ARG A 335 -17.73 20.27 -13.02
N THR A 336 -17.36 20.34 -11.75
CA THR A 336 -17.38 21.58 -10.97
C THR A 336 -16.06 21.80 -10.24
N ARG A 337 -15.70 23.05 -10.01
CA ARG A 337 -14.53 23.39 -9.20
C ARG A 337 -14.91 23.42 -7.72
N VAL A 338 -13.96 23.04 -6.88
CA VAL A 338 -14.04 23.19 -5.42
C VAL A 338 -12.82 23.94 -4.92
N ALA A 339 -13.00 24.77 -3.90
CA ALA A 339 -11.91 25.27 -3.08
C ALA A 339 -11.61 24.24 -1.98
N VAL A 340 -10.33 23.98 -1.72
CA VAL A 340 -9.87 22.94 -0.79
C VAL A 340 -8.83 23.50 0.16
N LEU A 341 -9.04 23.29 1.46
CA LEU A 341 -8.06 23.57 2.51
C LEU A 341 -7.81 22.28 3.29
N ASN A 342 -6.55 21.99 3.59
CA ASN A 342 -6.13 20.77 4.27
C ASN A 342 -5.95 20.98 5.77
N GLY A 343 -6.38 19.98 6.54
CA GLY A 343 -6.01 19.79 7.93
C GLY A 343 -6.94 20.40 8.96
N PHE A 344 -6.77 19.96 10.21
CA PHE A 344 -7.66 20.28 11.33
C PHE A 344 -7.73 21.78 11.60
N ASP A 345 -6.59 22.47 11.68
CA ASP A 345 -6.53 23.89 12.00
C ASP A 345 -7.27 24.74 10.96
N ASN A 346 -7.16 24.38 9.68
CA ASN A 346 -7.89 25.02 8.60
C ASN A 346 -9.40 24.78 8.74
N GLY A 347 -9.81 23.51 8.92
CA GLY A 347 -11.20 23.16 9.15
C GLY A 347 -11.80 23.90 10.35
N PHE A 348 -11.09 23.91 11.48
CA PHE A 348 -11.53 24.61 12.69
C PHE A 348 -11.71 26.11 12.44
N SER A 349 -10.75 26.76 11.77
CA SER A 349 -10.82 28.19 11.45
C SER A 349 -12.02 28.53 10.55
N ILE A 350 -12.32 27.66 9.59
CA ILE A 350 -13.45 27.81 8.67
C ILE A 350 -14.77 27.73 9.41
N PHE A 351 -14.98 26.66 10.19
CA PHE A 351 -16.26 26.43 10.86
C PHE A 351 -16.45 27.28 12.13
N ALA A 352 -15.43 28.03 12.53
CA ALA A 352 -15.52 29.12 13.51
C ALA A 352 -15.88 30.47 12.87
N GLY A 353 -15.92 30.58 11.53
CA GLY A 353 -16.16 31.84 10.83
C GLY A 353 -14.96 32.79 10.82
N GLU A 354 -13.76 32.29 11.08
CA GLU A 354 -12.55 33.10 11.20
C GLU A 354 -11.66 33.13 9.94
N LEU A 355 -12.01 32.36 8.90
CA LEU A 355 -11.18 32.18 7.70
C LEU A 355 -10.74 33.52 7.06
N ALA A 356 -11.70 34.40 6.78
CA ALA A 356 -11.44 35.72 6.19
C ALA A 356 -10.58 36.61 7.12
N ARG A 357 -10.84 36.56 8.43
CA ARG A 357 -10.09 37.30 9.45
C ARG A 357 -8.62 36.89 9.49
N LEU A 358 -8.34 35.62 9.25
CA LEU A 358 -6.99 35.04 9.26
C LEU A 358 -6.30 35.11 7.89
N GLY A 359 -6.99 35.56 6.84
CA GLY A 359 -6.42 35.72 5.49
C GLY A 359 -6.03 34.41 4.79
N ARG A 360 -6.52 33.26 5.28
CA ARG A 360 -6.13 31.92 4.78
C ARG A 360 -6.86 31.49 3.51
N GLU A 361 -7.80 32.29 3.01
CA GLU A 361 -8.54 32.01 1.76
C GLU A 361 -7.60 31.84 0.56
N ASN A 362 -6.48 32.59 0.54
CA ASN A 362 -5.49 32.52 -0.52
C ASN A 362 -4.67 31.21 -0.53
N GLU A 363 -4.70 30.46 0.57
CA GLU A 363 -4.05 29.15 0.70
C GLU A 363 -4.85 28.04 0.01
N ALA A 364 -6.14 28.27 -0.28
CA ALA A 364 -7.03 27.26 -0.84
C ALA A 364 -6.57 26.79 -2.23
N GLU A 365 -6.57 25.48 -2.40
CA GLU A 365 -6.35 24.84 -3.70
C GLU A 365 -7.65 24.77 -4.50
N SER A 366 -7.53 24.78 -5.84
CA SER A 366 -8.68 24.59 -6.72
C SER A 366 -8.61 23.22 -7.36
N TRP A 367 -9.57 22.34 -7.03
CA TRP A 367 -9.67 20.99 -7.59
C TRP A 367 -10.91 20.86 -8.47
N VAL A 368 -10.94 19.81 -9.31
CA VAL A 368 -12.08 19.53 -10.19
C VAL A 368 -12.80 18.27 -9.70
N ILE A 369 -14.06 18.39 -9.31
CA ILE A 369 -14.92 17.25 -9.01
C ILE A 369 -15.47 16.69 -10.32
N GLU A 370 -15.21 15.41 -10.56
CA GLU A 370 -15.68 14.67 -11.74
C GLU A 370 -16.95 13.85 -11.47
N ASN A 371 -17.21 13.51 -10.22
CA ASN A 371 -18.40 12.79 -9.83
C ASN A 371 -18.74 12.96 -8.34
N VAL A 372 -20.01 12.80 -8.01
CA VAL A 372 -20.55 12.96 -6.66
C VAL A 372 -21.53 11.82 -6.31
N SER A 373 -21.57 11.41 -5.05
CA SER A 373 -22.63 10.59 -4.46
C SER A 373 -23.05 11.15 -3.10
N LEU A 374 -24.06 10.53 -2.47
CA LEU A 374 -24.46 10.87 -1.10
C LEU A 374 -23.32 10.69 -0.08
N GLY A 375 -22.38 9.77 -0.34
CA GLY A 375 -21.26 9.48 0.56
C GLY A 375 -19.97 10.26 0.29
N GLY A 376 -19.90 11.05 -0.79
CA GLY A 376 -18.72 11.87 -1.07
C GLY A 376 -18.45 12.16 -2.54
N PHE A 377 -17.19 12.45 -2.86
CA PHE A 377 -16.77 13.02 -4.14
C PHE A 377 -15.65 12.21 -4.80
N GLY A 378 -15.52 12.35 -6.12
CA GLY A 378 -14.34 11.98 -6.88
C GLY A 378 -13.74 13.23 -7.52
N ALA A 379 -12.47 13.49 -7.25
CA ALA A 379 -11.78 14.69 -7.70
C ALA A 379 -10.52 14.36 -8.51
N VAL A 380 -10.20 15.22 -9.48
CA VAL A 380 -8.89 15.31 -10.14
C VAL A 380 -8.16 16.51 -9.57
N VAL A 381 -6.88 16.33 -9.26
CA VAL A 381 -6.00 17.39 -8.77
C VAL A 381 -4.98 17.73 -9.85
N ASP A 382 -5.05 18.94 -10.41
CA ASP A 382 -4.12 19.36 -11.47
C ASP A 382 -2.70 19.64 -10.92
N ALA A 383 -2.62 20.23 -9.72
CA ALA A 383 -1.35 20.43 -9.00
C ALA A 383 -1.62 20.60 -7.49
N ALA A 384 -1.30 19.59 -6.70
CA ALA A 384 -1.36 19.72 -5.24
C ALA A 384 -0.27 20.70 -4.75
N ARG A 385 -0.63 21.67 -3.93
CA ARG A 385 0.32 22.59 -3.28
C ARG A 385 0.87 21.92 -2.03
N GLY A 386 2.04 21.30 -2.16
CA GLY A 386 2.78 20.71 -1.04
C GLY A 386 2.87 19.18 -1.10
N GLU A 387 3.03 18.57 0.08
CA GLU A 387 3.27 17.12 0.29
C GLU A 387 2.26 16.50 1.25
N TRP A 388 1.07 17.09 1.37
CA TRP A 388 0.05 16.67 2.32
C TRP A 388 -0.99 15.73 1.71
N LEU A 389 -1.12 15.66 0.38
CA LEU A 389 -2.14 14.84 -0.29
C LEU A 389 -1.81 13.35 -0.20
N LYS A 390 -2.52 12.66 0.69
CA LYS A 390 -2.43 11.21 0.92
C LYS A 390 -3.75 10.67 1.48
N VAL A 391 -3.90 9.35 1.49
CA VAL A 391 -5.01 8.68 2.18
C VAL A 391 -5.01 9.09 3.66
N GLY A 392 -6.19 9.38 4.20
CA GLY A 392 -6.38 9.86 5.57
C GLY A 392 -6.23 11.38 5.74
N ALA A 393 -5.89 12.13 4.68
CA ALA A 393 -5.78 13.59 4.79
C ALA A 393 -7.15 14.25 5.02
N LEU A 394 -7.26 15.09 6.05
CA LEU A 394 -8.46 15.87 6.35
C LEU A 394 -8.59 17.08 5.42
N LEU A 395 -9.81 17.36 4.99
CA LEU A 395 -10.14 18.41 4.03
C LEU A 395 -11.37 19.21 4.47
N ALA A 396 -11.28 20.53 4.31
CA ALA A 396 -12.44 21.40 4.18
C ALA A 396 -12.64 21.74 2.70
N LEU A 397 -13.87 21.62 2.20
CA LEU A 397 -14.21 21.70 0.77
C LEU A 397 -15.36 22.67 0.56
N GLN A 398 -15.23 23.62 -0.35
CA GLN A 398 -16.32 24.51 -0.78
C GLN A 398 -16.62 24.31 -2.27
N PRO A 399 -17.78 23.73 -2.63
CA PRO A 399 -18.25 23.68 -4.01
C PRO A 399 -18.46 25.07 -4.61
N ALA A 400 -18.09 25.25 -5.88
CA ALA A 400 -18.36 26.50 -6.58
C ALA A 400 -19.86 26.82 -6.59
N GLY A 401 -20.20 28.04 -6.16
CA GLY A 401 -21.60 28.50 -6.03
C GLY A 401 -22.31 28.03 -4.77
N GLY A 402 -21.64 27.31 -3.87
CA GLY A 402 -22.13 26.97 -2.54
C GLY A 402 -21.57 27.91 -1.47
N ASP A 403 -22.42 28.30 -0.52
CA ASP A 403 -22.04 29.21 0.56
C ASP A 403 -21.43 28.48 1.78
N ASN A 404 -21.59 27.15 1.86
CA ASN A 404 -21.09 26.35 2.97
C ASN A 404 -19.85 25.53 2.63
N TRP A 405 -18.95 25.44 3.61
CA TRP A 405 -17.84 24.50 3.60
C TRP A 405 -18.27 23.16 4.17
N LEU A 406 -17.83 22.08 3.52
CA LEU A 406 -18.03 20.70 3.92
C LEU A 406 -16.74 20.17 4.54
N LEU A 407 -16.87 19.16 5.39
CA LEU A 407 -15.75 18.44 5.97
C LEU A 407 -15.65 17.05 5.35
N GLY A 408 -14.44 16.65 4.95
CA GLY A 408 -14.20 15.35 4.35
C GLY A 408 -12.80 14.83 4.63
N VAL A 409 -12.58 13.57 4.27
CA VAL A 409 -11.29 12.90 4.38
C VAL A 409 -10.97 12.18 3.07
N VAL A 410 -9.71 12.18 2.67
CA VAL A 410 -9.25 11.40 1.53
C VAL A 410 -9.33 9.92 1.86
N GLY A 411 -10.28 9.20 1.27
CA GLY A 411 -10.45 7.76 1.47
C GLY A 411 -9.76 6.91 0.41
N ARG A 412 -9.45 7.48 -0.77
CA ARG A 412 -8.77 6.79 -1.88
C ARG A 412 -7.85 7.72 -2.66
N CYS A 413 -6.73 7.18 -3.11
CA CYS A 413 -5.82 7.82 -4.04
C CYS A 413 -5.53 6.90 -5.23
N ALA A 414 -5.52 7.47 -6.43
CA ALA A 414 -5.10 6.82 -7.67
C ALA A 414 -4.43 7.85 -8.58
N ARG A 415 -3.96 7.42 -9.75
CA ARG A 415 -3.47 8.31 -10.81
C ARG A 415 -4.19 8.03 -12.13
N ASP A 416 -4.45 9.09 -12.88
CA ASP A 416 -4.95 8.95 -14.25
C ASP A 416 -3.82 8.62 -15.23
N ALA A 417 -4.15 8.45 -16.51
CA ALA A 417 -3.18 8.17 -17.56
C ALA A 417 -2.16 9.31 -17.81
N SER A 418 -2.44 10.52 -17.30
CA SER A 418 -1.53 11.67 -17.32
C SER A 418 -0.78 11.85 -16.00
N GLU A 419 -0.78 10.81 -15.15
CA GLU A 419 -0.16 10.80 -13.81
C GLU A 419 -0.73 11.83 -12.83
N ARG A 420 -1.91 12.41 -13.11
CA ARG A 420 -2.57 13.35 -12.20
C ARG A 420 -3.25 12.60 -11.07
N PRO A 421 -3.15 13.09 -9.82
CA PRO A 421 -3.85 12.48 -8.70
C PRO A 421 -5.38 12.46 -8.90
N LEU A 422 -5.94 11.28 -8.73
CA LEU A 422 -7.36 11.02 -8.60
C LEU A 422 -7.65 10.73 -7.14
N VAL A 423 -8.60 11.46 -6.56
CA VAL A 423 -8.87 11.43 -5.12
C VAL A 423 -10.32 11.07 -4.87
N GLY A 424 -10.55 10.00 -4.11
CA GLY A 424 -11.85 9.66 -3.56
C GLY A 424 -12.00 10.31 -2.18
N ILE A 425 -12.94 11.24 -2.04
CA ILE A 425 -13.19 11.95 -0.79
C ILE A 425 -14.44 11.37 -0.15
N ARG A 426 -14.35 10.99 1.13
CA ARG A 426 -15.48 10.63 1.98
C ARG A 426 -15.95 11.86 2.74
N THR A 427 -17.24 12.19 2.66
CA THR A 427 -17.82 13.31 3.43
C THR A 427 -18.00 12.88 4.88
N LEU A 428 -17.47 13.68 5.81
CA LEU A 428 -17.65 13.49 7.25
C LEU A 428 -18.86 14.28 7.78
N ALA A 429 -19.02 15.53 7.33
CA ALA A 429 -20.16 16.38 7.68
C ALA A 429 -20.42 17.46 6.62
N ARG A 430 -21.68 17.83 6.44
CA ARG A 430 -22.11 18.92 5.54
C ARG A 430 -22.36 20.23 6.29
N TYR A 431 -22.67 20.15 7.58
CA TYR A 431 -22.85 21.31 8.45
C TYR A 431 -22.04 21.23 9.75
N PRO A 432 -20.70 21.07 9.65
CA PRO A 432 -19.82 21.06 10.82
C PRO A 432 -19.83 22.41 11.56
N LEU A 433 -19.55 22.37 12.86
CA LEU A 433 -19.46 23.56 13.72
C LEU A 433 -18.23 23.48 14.62
N SER A 434 -17.39 24.51 14.61
CA SER A 434 -16.28 24.62 15.56
C SER A 434 -16.77 25.00 16.95
N VAL A 435 -16.29 24.29 17.96
CA VAL A 435 -16.62 24.49 19.37
C VAL A 435 -15.37 24.45 20.23
N GLN A 436 -15.42 25.13 21.38
CA GLN A 436 -14.38 25.03 22.41
C GLN A 436 -14.87 24.06 23.49
N LEU A 437 -14.21 22.91 23.57
CA LEU A 437 -14.47 21.88 24.57
C LEU A 437 -13.64 22.17 25.83
N ARG A 438 -14.11 21.71 26.99
CA ARG A 438 -13.38 21.83 28.26
C ARG A 438 -13.51 20.53 29.04
N PRO A 439 -12.43 20.01 29.64
CA PRO A 439 -12.54 18.95 30.62
C PRO A 439 -13.34 19.41 31.84
N ARG A 440 -14.15 18.52 32.42
CA ARG A 440 -14.83 18.81 33.69
C ARG A 440 -13.90 18.88 34.88
N ALA A 441 -12.77 18.18 34.84
CA ALA A 441 -11.80 18.16 35.93
C ALA A 441 -10.92 19.44 35.89
N SER A 442 -10.61 19.97 37.07
CA SER A 442 -9.77 21.16 37.22
C SER A 442 -8.34 20.90 36.73
N GLY A 443 -7.91 21.57 35.66
CA GLY A 443 -6.56 21.46 35.09
C GLY A 443 -6.28 22.56 34.03
N LEU A 444 -5.05 22.63 33.51
CA LEU A 444 -4.64 23.67 32.53
C LEU A 444 -5.51 23.67 31.26
N ALA A 445 -5.98 22.50 30.81
CA ALA A 445 -6.86 22.36 29.65
C ALA A 445 -8.27 22.95 29.88
N ALA A 446 -8.73 23.04 31.14
CA ALA A 446 -9.97 23.74 31.47
C ALA A 446 -9.85 25.28 31.27
N ILE A 447 -8.61 25.81 31.29
CA ILE A 447 -8.32 27.24 31.11
C ILE A 447 -8.23 27.61 29.62
N ASN A 448 -7.53 26.80 28.82
CA ASN A 448 -7.24 27.15 27.42
C ASN A 448 -8.27 26.65 26.39
N GLY A 449 -9.19 25.77 26.79
CA GLY A 449 -10.13 25.13 25.87
C GLY A 449 -9.42 24.15 24.92
N ILE A 450 -10.16 23.12 24.52
CA ILE A 450 -9.74 22.14 23.54
C ILE A 450 -10.54 22.44 22.26
N PRO A 451 -9.90 22.80 21.15
CA PRO A 451 -10.62 23.02 19.90
C PRO A 451 -11.24 21.70 19.43
N GLY A 452 -12.50 21.74 19.02
CA GLY A 452 -13.19 20.59 18.45
C GLY A 452 -14.11 21.01 17.30
N ILE A 453 -14.35 20.11 16.35
CA ILE A 453 -15.33 20.31 15.28
C ILE A 453 -16.45 19.30 15.48
N TRP A 454 -17.65 19.80 15.81
CA TRP A 454 -18.85 19.00 15.92
C TRP A 454 -19.41 18.71 14.53
N LEU A 455 -19.56 17.43 14.17
CA LEU A 455 -20.00 17.03 12.83
C LEU A 455 -21.51 17.22 12.61
N ARG A 456 -22.32 17.27 13.68
CA ARG A 456 -23.79 17.41 13.66
C ARG A 456 -24.57 16.38 12.80
N GLU A 457 -23.88 15.36 12.29
CA GLU A 457 -24.40 14.34 11.38
C GLU A 457 -23.86 12.95 11.74
N GLY A 458 -24.69 11.92 11.54
CA GLY A 458 -24.30 10.51 11.63
C GLY A 458 -24.04 9.96 13.05
N GLY A 459 -24.72 10.50 14.05
CA GLY A 459 -24.88 9.86 15.37
C GLY A 459 -26.30 9.34 15.57
N ASN A 460 -26.50 8.44 16.54
CA ASN A 460 -27.83 8.16 17.11
C ASN A 460 -28.38 9.44 17.79
N GLU A 461 -29.68 9.52 18.12
CA GLU A 461 -30.27 10.74 18.72
C GLU A 461 -29.51 11.27 19.96
N ASP A 462 -28.87 10.38 20.72
CA ASP A 462 -28.10 10.71 21.93
C ASP A 462 -26.56 10.70 21.75
N GLU A 463 -26.07 10.50 20.53
CA GLU A 463 -24.62 10.43 20.24
C GLU A 463 -24.18 11.50 19.23
N ALA A 464 -22.99 12.04 19.46
CA ALA A 464 -22.38 13.04 18.62
C ALA A 464 -20.95 12.66 18.29
N ARG A 465 -20.53 13.02 17.08
CA ARG A 465 -19.16 12.82 16.59
C ARG A 465 -18.41 14.14 16.54
N PHE A 466 -17.16 14.10 16.97
CA PHE A 466 -16.27 15.25 17.02
C PHE A 466 -14.94 14.92 16.36
N LEU A 467 -14.42 15.84 15.57
CA LEU A 467 -12.99 15.88 15.28
C LEU A 467 -12.27 16.66 16.37
N LEU A 468 -11.15 16.10 16.80
CA LEU A 468 -10.26 16.63 17.82
C LEU A 468 -8.82 16.65 17.30
N PRO A 469 -7.93 17.47 17.88
CA PRO A 469 -6.50 17.34 17.65
C PRO A 469 -5.99 15.95 18.04
N PRO A 470 -4.85 15.48 17.49
CA PRO A 470 -4.29 14.18 17.84
C PRO A 470 -4.00 14.04 19.34
N ALA A 471 -4.13 12.82 19.87
CA ALA A 471 -3.92 12.47 21.26
C ALA A 471 -4.81 13.24 22.26
N THR A 472 -6.02 13.61 21.86
CA THR A 472 -6.99 14.33 22.69
C THR A 472 -8.04 13.38 23.27
N PHE A 473 -8.48 12.38 22.52
CA PHE A 473 -9.53 11.47 22.98
C PHE A 473 -9.09 10.63 24.18
N ASN A 474 -9.95 10.58 25.20
CA ASN A 474 -9.70 9.80 26.42
C ASN A 474 -11.01 9.18 26.93
N LEU A 475 -11.05 7.85 27.00
CA LEU A 475 -12.21 7.08 27.48
C LEU A 475 -12.61 7.37 28.94
N ARG A 476 -11.75 8.03 29.72
CA ARG A 476 -11.99 8.33 31.14
C ARG A 476 -12.32 9.79 31.38
N GLU A 477 -12.24 10.64 30.36
CA GLU A 477 -12.41 12.08 30.50
C GLU A 477 -13.73 12.53 29.88
N THR A 478 -14.56 13.21 30.68
CA THR A 478 -15.79 13.84 30.20
C THR A 478 -15.50 15.29 29.83
N LEU A 479 -15.98 15.69 28.66
CA LEU A 479 -15.83 17.05 28.16
C LEU A 479 -17.17 17.80 28.24
N GLU A 480 -17.11 19.12 28.22
CA GLU A 480 -18.29 19.98 28.08
C GLU A 480 -18.03 21.11 27.08
N PHE A 481 -19.10 21.63 26.48
CA PHE A 481 -19.04 22.82 25.65
C PHE A 481 -20.33 23.63 25.78
N PHE A 482 -20.26 24.90 25.36
CA PHE A 482 -21.40 25.80 25.37
C PHE A 482 -21.83 26.07 23.92
N SER A 483 -23.12 25.93 23.65
CA SER A 483 -23.70 26.22 22.33
C SER A 483 -25.16 26.62 22.49
N ASN A 484 -25.58 27.64 21.72
CA ASN A 484 -26.95 28.20 21.74
C ASN A 484 -27.47 28.58 23.14
N GLY A 485 -26.57 29.06 24.01
CA GLY A 485 -26.92 29.50 25.36
C GLY A 485 -27.07 28.38 26.40
N GLY A 486 -26.88 27.11 26.02
CA GLY A 486 -26.91 25.97 26.93
C GLY A 486 -25.57 25.24 27.03
N ARG A 487 -25.40 24.50 28.13
CA ARG A 487 -24.23 23.64 28.36
C ARG A 487 -24.53 22.21 27.89
N TRP A 488 -23.55 21.61 27.24
CA TRP A 488 -23.63 20.23 26.76
C TRP A 488 -22.51 19.41 27.38
N LEU A 489 -22.85 18.23 27.87
CA LEU A 489 -21.94 17.25 28.43
C LEU A 489 -21.65 16.14 27.40
N LEU A 490 -20.38 15.77 27.29
CA LEU A 490 -19.86 14.76 26.36
C LEU A 490 -19.21 13.62 27.14
N SER A 491 -19.89 12.48 27.21
CA SER A 491 -19.31 11.25 27.76
C SER A 491 -18.66 10.42 26.65
N PRO A 492 -17.36 10.06 26.76
CA PRO A 492 -16.64 9.36 25.68
C PRO A 492 -17.22 7.96 25.45
N VAL A 493 -17.32 7.56 24.17
CA VAL A 493 -17.77 6.22 23.75
C VAL A 493 -16.61 5.46 23.13
N GLU A 494 -16.05 5.97 22.04
CA GLU A 494 -14.94 5.34 21.33
C GLU A 494 -14.19 6.33 20.44
N LEU A 495 -12.98 5.96 20.07
CA LEU A 495 -12.20 6.58 19.00
C LEU A 495 -12.51 5.81 17.70
N GLU A 496 -13.15 6.46 16.73
CA GLU A 496 -13.57 5.84 15.48
C GLU A 496 -12.42 5.77 14.46
N GLU A 497 -11.66 6.87 14.33
CA GLU A 497 -10.61 7.02 13.33
C GLU A 497 -9.53 7.97 13.83
N SER A 498 -8.29 7.77 13.39
CA SER A 498 -7.19 8.71 13.65
C SER A 498 -6.46 9.00 12.35
N GLY A 499 -6.32 10.28 12.04
CA GLY A 499 -5.49 10.78 10.95
C GLY A 499 -4.14 11.30 11.47
N GLU A 500 -3.39 11.94 10.59
CA GLU A 500 -2.11 12.57 10.95
C GLU A 500 -2.29 13.74 11.91
N ASP A 501 -3.35 14.53 11.72
CA ASP A 501 -3.61 15.79 12.41
C ASP A 501 -5.01 15.85 13.03
N PHE A 502 -5.71 14.72 13.13
CA PHE A 502 -7.01 14.65 13.79
C PHE A 502 -7.29 13.29 14.44
N GLU A 503 -8.23 13.29 15.38
CA GLU A 503 -8.94 12.13 15.92
C GLU A 503 -10.43 12.32 15.71
N LEU A 504 -11.12 11.32 15.14
CA LEU A 504 -12.57 11.27 15.04
C LEU A 504 -13.09 10.42 16.19
N ALA A 505 -13.86 11.03 17.08
CA ALA A 505 -14.34 10.39 18.29
C ALA A 505 -15.85 10.51 18.45
N ARG A 506 -16.43 9.48 19.06
CA ARG A 506 -17.85 9.38 19.38
C ARG A 506 -18.07 9.63 20.87
N TYR A 507 -19.07 10.45 21.16
CA TYR A 507 -19.48 10.83 22.50
C TYR A 507 -20.99 10.69 22.66
N ARG A 508 -21.47 10.35 23.86
CA ARG A 508 -22.87 10.56 24.24
C ARG A 508 -23.07 12.00 24.64
N LEU A 509 -24.08 12.63 24.06
CA LEU A 509 -24.42 14.04 24.24
C LEU A 509 -25.57 14.18 25.24
N ARG A 510 -25.39 15.01 26.28
CA ARG A 510 -26.46 15.35 27.23
C ARG A 510 -26.57 16.85 27.40
N TYR A 511 -27.77 17.38 27.27
CA TYR A 511 -28.05 18.77 27.60
C TYR A 511 -28.05 18.94 29.12
N ASP A 512 -27.28 19.90 29.62
CA ASP A 512 -27.16 20.25 31.03
C ASP A 512 -27.67 21.70 31.18
N ALA A 513 -28.94 21.81 31.58
CA ALA A 513 -29.74 23.04 31.55
C ALA A 513 -29.23 24.14 32.48
#